data_AF-A0A401Q3T6-F1
#
_entry.id   AF-A0A401Q3T6-F1
#
_cell.length_a   1.000
_cell.length_b   1.000
_cell.length_c   1.000
_cell.angle_alpha   90.00
_cell.angle_beta   90.00
_cell.angle_gamma   90.00
#
_symmetry.space_group_name_H-M   'P 1'
#
loop_
_entity.id
_entity.type
_entity.pdbx_description
1 polymer ?
#
loop_
_entity_poly.entity_id
_entity_poly.type
_entity_poly.pdbx_seq_one_letter_code
_entity_poly.pdbx_strand_id
1 'polypeptide(L)'
;HAIAISLRDEKDVSKLTLPPRLCSYLTAAFVSTIKPPIPDPNNMRDFVSYPTAGNERLHCTMKRTEDDPEVGGPCYTLYLEYLGGLVPILKGRRISKLRPEFVIMDPKTDGKAGMSRFQTEA
;
A
#
# COMPACT_ATOMS: atom_id res chain seq x y z
N HIS A 1 25.14 -30.18 -11.49
CA HIS A 1 26.58 -29.86 -11.39
C HIS A 1 26.86 -28.42 -10.97
N ALA A 2 26.17 -27.40 -11.50
CA ALA A 2 26.43 -25.99 -11.13
C ALA A 2 26.05 -25.59 -9.69
N ILE A 3 24.91 -26.07 -9.17
CA ILE A 3 24.40 -25.67 -7.83
C ILE A 3 25.34 -26.11 -6.70
N ALA A 4 25.88 -27.33 -6.78
CA ALA A 4 26.81 -27.87 -5.79
C ALA A 4 28.17 -27.16 -5.76
N ILE A 5 28.54 -26.44 -6.83
CA ILE A 5 29.81 -25.68 -6.91
C ILE A 5 29.64 -24.26 -6.33
N SER A 6 28.43 -23.70 -6.44
CA SER A 6 28.08 -22.38 -5.90
C SER A 6 27.79 -22.37 -4.40
N LEU A 7 27.47 -23.52 -3.82
CA LEU A 7 27.20 -23.67 -2.38
C LEU A 7 28.46 -24.16 -1.68
N ARG A 8 29.31 -23.23 -1.23
CA ARG A 8 30.50 -23.56 -0.41
C ARG A 8 30.21 -23.45 1.07
N ASP A 9 29.23 -22.63 1.45
CA ASP A 9 28.84 -22.33 2.82
C ASP A 9 27.33 -22.02 2.85
N GLU A 10 26.65 -22.21 3.99
CA GLU A 10 25.19 -21.99 4.18
C GLU A 10 24.76 -20.59 3.74
N LYS A 11 25.60 -19.58 3.96
CA LYS A 11 25.35 -18.19 3.55
C LYS A 11 25.20 -18.02 2.02
N ASP A 12 25.77 -18.92 1.22
CA ASP A 12 25.72 -18.87 -0.24
C ASP A 12 24.36 -19.31 -0.81
N VAL A 13 23.49 -19.90 0.00
CA VAL A 13 22.11 -20.26 -0.39
C VAL A 13 21.35 -19.02 -0.88
N SER A 14 21.58 -17.86 -0.24
CA SER A 14 20.97 -16.58 -0.62
C SER A 14 21.42 -16.07 -2.01
N LYS A 15 22.49 -16.61 -2.57
CA LYS A 15 23.05 -16.23 -3.89
C LYS A 15 22.51 -17.09 -5.03
N LEU A 16 21.73 -18.13 -4.72
CA LEU A 16 21.14 -18.99 -5.75
C LEU A 16 20.04 -18.24 -6.49
N THR A 17 20.22 -18.08 -7.80
CA THR A 17 19.18 -17.56 -8.68
C THR A 17 18.16 -18.65 -8.99
N LEU A 18 16.88 -18.28 -8.99
CA LEU A 18 15.81 -19.19 -9.36
C LEU A 18 16.00 -19.68 -10.82
N PRO A 19 15.93 -21.00 -11.10
CA PRO A 19 16.03 -21.50 -12.46
C PRO A 19 14.98 -20.87 -13.38
N PRO A 20 15.31 -20.47 -14.63
CA PRO A 20 14.41 -19.72 -15.51
C PRO A 20 13.05 -20.39 -15.73
N ARG A 21 13.01 -21.72 -15.77
CA ARG A 21 11.77 -22.50 -15.89
C ARG A 21 10.87 -22.34 -14.66
N LEU A 22 11.43 -22.46 -13.46
CA LEU A 22 10.69 -22.23 -12.21
C LEU A 22 10.23 -20.77 -12.09
N CYS A 23 11.08 -19.82 -12.50
CA CYS A 23 10.70 -18.41 -12.57
C CYS A 23 9.48 -18.20 -13.46
N SER A 24 9.49 -18.77 -14.67
CA SER A 24 8.36 -18.69 -15.62
C SER A 24 7.08 -19.29 -15.05
N TYR A 25 7.16 -20.45 -14.37
CA TYR A 25 6.01 -21.08 -13.73
C TYR A 25 5.47 -20.23 -12.57
N LEU A 26 6.33 -19.69 -11.71
CA LEU A 26 5.90 -18.80 -10.63
C LEU A 26 5.29 -17.52 -11.19
N THR A 27 5.93 -16.88 -12.18
CA THR A 27 5.38 -15.69 -12.84
C THR A 27 4.02 -15.99 -13.43
N ALA A 28 3.83 -17.10 -14.16
CA ALA A 28 2.53 -17.45 -14.73
C ALA A 28 1.47 -17.78 -13.66
N ALA A 29 1.85 -18.52 -12.61
CA ALA A 29 0.96 -18.91 -11.52
C ALA A 29 0.53 -17.72 -10.66
N PHE A 30 1.36 -16.68 -10.57
CA PHE A 30 1.10 -15.49 -9.74
C PHE A 30 0.83 -14.21 -10.55
N VAL A 31 0.82 -14.28 -11.88
CA VAL A 31 0.59 -13.11 -12.77
C VAL A 31 -0.78 -12.48 -12.55
N SER A 32 -1.78 -13.31 -12.21
CA SER A 32 -3.15 -12.89 -11.91
C SER A 32 -3.35 -12.59 -10.43
N THR A 33 -2.40 -12.97 -9.58
CA THR A 33 -2.61 -13.04 -8.12
C THR A 33 -2.16 -11.76 -7.46
N ILE A 34 -2.60 -10.64 -8.04
CA ILE A 34 -2.40 -9.25 -7.61
C ILE A 34 -1.14 -8.60 -8.16
N LYS A 35 -1.36 -7.79 -9.20
CA LYS A 35 -0.37 -6.84 -9.69
C LYS A 35 -0.35 -5.58 -8.83
N PRO A 36 0.82 -4.91 -8.74
CA PRO A 36 0.92 -3.55 -8.23
C PRO A 36 -0.14 -2.64 -8.86
N PRO A 37 -0.52 -1.54 -8.19
CA PRO A 37 0.44 -0.75 -7.43
C PRO A 37 0.24 -0.89 -5.91
N ILE A 38 1.19 -1.60 -5.28
CA ILE A 38 1.45 -1.40 -3.85
C ILE A 38 2.16 -0.05 -3.76
N PRO A 39 1.60 0.95 -3.04
CA PRO A 39 2.29 2.21 -2.82
C PRO A 39 3.55 1.94 -2.00
N ASP A 40 4.72 2.38 -2.50
CA ASP A 40 5.94 2.42 -1.70
C ASP A 40 5.76 3.46 -0.59
N PRO A 41 5.85 3.09 0.70
CA PRO A 41 5.75 4.04 1.81
C PRO A 41 6.73 5.20 1.69
N ASN A 42 7.91 4.98 1.08
CA ASN A 42 8.93 6.00 0.88
C ASN A 42 8.64 6.91 -0.32
N ASN A 43 7.74 6.50 -1.22
CA ASN A 43 7.41 7.24 -2.43
C ASN A 43 5.89 7.43 -2.62
N MET A 44 5.18 7.61 -1.50
CA MET A 44 3.72 7.80 -1.48
C MET A 44 3.27 8.99 -2.32
N ARG A 45 4.06 10.07 -2.34
CA ARG A 45 3.72 11.29 -3.07
C ARG A 45 3.68 11.05 -4.58
N ASP A 46 4.62 10.29 -5.13
CA ASP A 46 4.60 9.95 -6.55
C ASP A 46 3.38 9.08 -6.89
N PHE A 47 3.09 8.08 -6.05
CA PHE A 47 1.93 7.20 -6.23
C PHE A 47 0.60 7.95 -6.28
N VAL A 48 0.38 8.93 -5.40
CA VAL A 48 -0.90 9.67 -5.35
C VAL A 48 -0.98 10.83 -6.35
N SER A 49 0.16 11.33 -6.83
CA SER A 49 0.22 12.48 -7.74
C SER A 49 0.19 12.08 -9.21
N TYR A 50 0.74 10.91 -9.53
CA TYR A 50 0.87 10.43 -10.90
C TYR A 50 0.14 9.10 -11.09
N PRO A 51 -0.70 8.97 -12.13
CA PRO A 51 -1.33 7.69 -12.44
C PRO A 51 -0.26 6.66 -12.78
N THR A 52 -0.44 5.42 -12.30
CA THR A 52 0.39 4.28 -12.70
C THR A 52 0.38 4.16 -14.23
N ALA A 53 1.49 3.74 -14.83
CA ALA A 53 1.65 3.67 -16.29
C ALA A 53 0.65 2.72 -17.03
N GLY A 54 -0.23 2.03 -16.30
CA GLY A 54 -1.30 1.18 -16.85
C GLY A 54 -2.69 1.80 -16.65
N ASN A 55 -3.66 1.37 -17.47
CA ASN A 55 -5.09 1.69 -17.30
C ASN A 55 -5.73 0.94 -16.11
N GLU A 56 -4.99 0.75 -15.03
CA GLU A 56 -5.46 0.03 -13.85
C GLU A 56 -6.37 0.93 -13.01
N ARG A 57 -7.52 0.38 -12.61
CA ARG A 57 -8.45 1.07 -11.73
C ARG A 57 -8.03 0.85 -10.28
N LEU A 58 -7.78 1.93 -9.55
CA LEU A 58 -7.56 1.87 -8.11
C LEU A 58 -8.90 1.78 -7.38
N HIS A 59 -8.98 0.82 -6.47
CA HIS A 59 -10.10 0.69 -5.54
C HIS A 59 -9.74 1.40 -4.24
N CYS A 60 -10.52 2.39 -3.87
CA CYS A 60 -10.24 3.22 -2.69
C CYS A 60 -11.49 3.37 -1.81
N THR A 61 -11.27 3.34 -0.50
CA THR A 61 -12.27 3.63 0.52
C THR A 61 -11.91 4.94 1.22
N MET A 62 -12.87 5.87 1.33
CA MET A 62 -12.70 7.08 2.14
C MET A 62 -13.40 6.91 3.50
N LYS A 63 -12.67 7.10 4.59
CA LYS A 63 -13.25 7.11 5.95
C LYS A 63 -13.27 8.53 6.51
N ARG A 64 -14.38 8.90 7.14
CA ARG A 64 -14.56 10.17 7.84
C ARG A 64 -14.34 9.97 9.34
N THR A 65 -13.67 10.91 9.99
CA THR A 65 -13.43 10.95 11.44
C THR A 65 -13.86 12.31 11.97
N GLU A 66 -14.63 12.31 13.06
CA GLU A 66 -15.30 13.52 13.57
C GLU A 66 -14.47 14.29 14.61
N ASP A 67 -13.48 13.67 15.25
CA ASP A 67 -12.85 14.23 16.46
C ASP A 67 -11.38 14.65 16.26
N ASP A 68 -11.18 15.94 16.01
CA ASP A 68 -10.01 16.66 16.54
C ASP A 68 -10.54 17.95 17.19
N PRO A 69 -10.81 17.93 18.51
CA PRO A 69 -11.44 19.05 19.22
C PRO A 69 -10.61 20.34 19.17
N GLU A 70 -9.32 20.28 18.83
CA GLU A 70 -8.48 21.46 18.69
C GLU A 70 -8.63 22.18 17.33
N VAL A 71 -9.14 21.51 16.29
CA VAL A 71 -9.08 22.04 14.90
C VAL A 71 -10.44 22.09 14.18
N GLY A 72 -11.52 21.66 14.82
CA GLY A 72 -12.88 22.18 14.53
C GLY A 72 -13.53 21.76 13.20
N GLY A 73 -13.12 20.63 12.59
CA GLY A 73 -13.74 20.13 11.36
C GLY A 73 -13.43 18.66 11.05
N PRO A 74 -14.26 18.00 10.22
CA PRO A 74 -14.07 16.58 9.89
C PRO A 74 -12.75 16.33 9.18
N CYS A 75 -12.10 15.23 9.57
CA CYS A 75 -10.95 14.67 8.87
C CYS A 75 -11.39 13.49 8.00
N TYR A 76 -10.75 13.35 6.85
CA TYR A 76 -10.99 12.27 5.91
C TYR A 76 -9.67 11.56 5.66
N THR A 77 -9.67 10.24 5.64
CA THR A 77 -8.51 9.44 5.22
C THR A 77 -8.93 8.62 4.01
N LEU A 78 -8.17 8.73 2.93
CA LEU A 78 -8.31 7.90 1.75
C LEU A 78 -7.42 6.67 1.91
N TYR A 79 -8.02 5.49 1.74
CA TYR A 79 -7.32 4.21 1.80
C TYR A 79 -7.36 3.55 0.43
N LEU A 80 -6.24 2.95 0.03
CA LEU A 80 -6.18 1.98 -1.06
C LEU A 80 -6.64 0.61 -0.52
N GLU A 81 -7.59 -0.01 -1.22
CA GLU A 81 -7.99 -1.39 -0.98
C GLU A 81 -7.00 -2.33 -1.67
N TYR A 82 -6.25 -3.09 -0.89
CA TYR A 82 -5.20 -3.96 -1.39
C TYR A 82 -5.18 -5.27 -0.60
N LEU A 83 -5.39 -6.41 -1.29
CA LEU A 83 -5.41 -7.75 -0.68
C LEU A 83 -6.36 -7.91 0.53
N GLY A 84 -7.49 -7.19 0.53
CA GLY A 84 -8.41 -7.16 1.67
C GLY A 84 -7.93 -6.31 2.84
N GLY A 85 -6.80 -5.62 2.71
CA GLY A 85 -6.30 -4.60 3.63
C GLY A 85 -6.61 -3.18 3.14
N LEU A 86 -6.47 -2.22 4.06
CA LEU A 86 -6.63 -0.78 3.79
C LEU A 86 -5.32 -0.05 4.07
N VAL A 87 -4.68 0.47 3.03
CA VAL A 87 -3.43 1.24 3.14
C VAL A 87 -3.75 2.73 3.07
N PRO A 88 -3.46 3.55 4.10
CA PRO A 88 -3.73 4.98 4.05
C PRO A 88 -2.81 5.65 3.03
N ILE A 89 -3.39 6.39 2.09
CA ILE A 89 -2.65 7.04 0.99
C ILE A 89 -2.75 8.57 1.01
N LEU A 90 -3.81 9.16 1.60
CA LEU A 90 -3.97 10.61 1.77
C LEU A 90 -4.81 10.93 3.01
N LYS A 91 -4.57 12.11 3.61
CA LYS A 91 -5.45 12.69 4.64
C LYS A 91 -5.95 14.06 4.21
N GLY A 92 -7.26 14.27 4.21
CA GLY A 92 -7.91 15.54 3.95
C GLY A 92 -8.46 16.16 5.23
N ARG A 93 -8.24 17.44 5.45
CA ARG A 93 -8.87 18.21 6.53
C ARG A 93 -9.69 19.33 5.95
N ARG A 94 -10.95 19.44 6.35
CA ARG A 94 -11.79 20.57 5.98
C ARG A 94 -11.33 21.82 6.73
N ILE A 95 -11.11 22.92 6.02
CA ILE A 95 -10.64 24.19 6.61
C ILE A 95 -11.70 25.30 6.60
N SER A 96 -12.86 25.06 5.99
CA SER A 96 -13.94 26.03 5.89
C SER A 96 -15.29 25.41 6.22
N LYS A 97 -16.09 26.08 7.05
CA LYS A 97 -17.46 25.64 7.38
C LYS A 97 -18.45 25.94 6.26
N LEU A 98 -18.20 26.97 5.46
CA LEU A 98 -19.10 27.44 4.40
C LEU A 98 -18.72 26.89 3.03
N ARG A 99 -17.42 26.80 2.73
CA ARG A 99 -16.91 26.36 1.43
C ARG A 99 -16.37 24.94 1.50
N PRO A 100 -16.35 24.21 0.37
CA PRO A 100 -15.71 22.89 0.27
C PRO A 100 -14.19 23.06 0.13
N GLU A 101 -13.55 23.71 1.09
CA GLU A 101 -12.10 23.94 1.10
C GLU A 101 -11.41 22.92 2.02
N PHE A 102 -10.36 22.28 1.49
CA PHE A 102 -9.64 21.22 2.16
C PHE A 102 -8.13 21.41 2.04
N VAL A 103 -7.42 21.04 3.08
CA VAL A 103 -5.97 20.80 3.04
C VAL A 103 -5.74 19.31 2.87
N ILE A 104 -4.98 18.92 1.85
CA ILE A 104 -4.56 17.54 1.60
C ILE A 104 -3.14 17.37 2.17
N MET A 105 -2.97 16.35 2.99
CA MET A 105 -1.73 15.99 3.67
C MET A 105 -1.30 14.59 3.26
N ASP A 106 0.01 14.38 3.18
CA ASP A 106 0.59 13.05 3.05
C ASP A 106 0.19 12.20 4.29
N PRO A 107 -0.08 10.90 4.12
CA PRO A 107 -0.36 10.03 5.25
C PRO A 107 0.90 9.98 6.09
N LYS A 108 0.83 10.52 7.32
CA LYS A 108 1.95 10.43 8.26
C LYS A 108 2.28 8.95 8.42
N THR A 109 3.55 8.58 8.26
CA THR A 109 4.11 7.26 8.64
C THR A 109 4.16 7.12 10.16
N ASP A 110 3.16 7.64 10.88
CA ASP A 110 3.03 7.40 12.31
C ASP A 110 2.93 5.89 12.45
N GLY A 111 3.98 5.26 12.99
CA GLY A 111 4.19 3.80 13.03
C GLY A 111 3.11 3.01 13.79
N LYS A 112 1.99 3.66 14.10
CA LYS A 112 0.70 3.05 14.41
C LYS A 112 -0.08 2.86 13.12
N ALA A 113 0.47 2.09 12.17
CA ALA A 113 -0.39 1.37 11.23
C ALA A 113 -1.26 0.46 12.10
N GLY A 114 -2.45 0.96 12.45
CA GLY A 114 -3.46 0.18 13.11
C GLY A 114 -3.76 -0.98 12.18
N MET A 115 -3.16 -2.13 12.47
CA MET A 115 -3.74 -3.44 12.23
C MET A 115 -5.08 -3.41 12.98
N SER A 116 -6.09 -2.76 12.39
CA SER A 116 -7.44 -2.77 12.90
C SER A 116 -7.86 -4.22 12.78
N ARG A 117 -7.74 -4.94 13.90
CA ARG A 117 -8.32 -6.25 14.11
C ARG A 117 -9.67 -6.27 13.41
N PHE A 118 -9.86 -7.23 12.53
CA PHE A 118 -11.19 -7.65 12.13
C PHE A 118 -12.00 -7.85 13.42
N GLN A 119 -12.92 -6.93 13.72
CA GLN A 119 -13.99 -7.21 14.66
C GLN A 119 -14.99 -8.01 13.84
N THR A 120 -14.92 -9.33 14.01
CA THR A 120 -16.01 -10.23 13.67
C THR A 120 -17.14 -9.90 14.63
N GLU A 121 -18.18 -9.21 14.16
CA GLU A 121 -19.46 -9.18 14.89
C GLU A 121 -20.08 -10.58 14.83
N ALA A 122 -20.44 -11.09 16.01
CA ALA A 122 -21.22 -12.31 16.22
C ALA A 122 -22.64 -11.92 16.65
#